data_AF-A0A6M0LMJ1-F1
#
_entry.id   AF-A0A6M0LMJ1-F1
#
_cell.length_a   1.000
_cell.length_b   1.000
_cell.length_c   1.000
_cell.angle_alpha   90.00
_cell.angle_beta   90.00
_cell.angle_gamma   90.00
#
_symmetry.space_group_name_H-M   'P 1'
#
loop_
_entity.id
_entity.type
_entity.pdbx_description
1 polymer ?
#
loop_
_entity_poly.entity_id
_entity_poly.type
_entity_poly.pdbx_seq_one_letter_code
_entity_poly.pdbx_strand_id
1 'polypeptide(L)'
;MTVQKLERNIFQRLFGLCSTRKPSEKGGWTTAAGKIIVELDAMPELKSKGAAVRLEGKGLKDPVLLVHGDDAAYHAFKNRCTHGKRAIDPVPGTETIQCCSVGTSTFSYDGSLIEGPAKGPLTVYRVDQDGDVLTITV
;
A
#
# COMPACT_ATOMS: atom_id res chain seq x y z
N MET A 1 -19.44 -12.67 3.01
CA MET A 1 -18.64 -11.85 3.96
C MET A 1 -18.88 -10.39 3.62
N THR A 2 -19.06 -9.52 4.60
CA THR A 2 -19.31 -8.09 4.36
C THR A 2 -17.98 -7.35 4.26
N VAL A 3 -17.77 -6.61 3.17
CA VAL A 3 -16.53 -5.83 2.96
C VAL A 3 -16.52 -4.63 3.90
N GLN A 4 -15.48 -4.53 4.74
CA GLN A 4 -15.29 -3.36 5.61
C GLN A 4 -14.81 -2.15 4.79
N LYS A 5 -15.40 -0.98 5.07
CA LYS A 5 -15.00 0.29 4.43
C LYS A 5 -14.25 1.14 5.44
N LEU A 6 -13.16 1.77 4.99
CA LEU A 6 -12.44 2.73 5.80
C LEU A 6 -13.35 3.91 6.12
N GLU A 7 -13.48 4.26 7.40
CA GLU A 7 -14.23 5.43 7.81
C GLU A 7 -13.54 6.70 7.32
N ARG A 8 -14.15 7.33 6.30
CA ARG A 8 -13.71 8.60 5.72
C ARG A 8 -14.93 9.44 5.40
N ASN A 9 -14.86 10.73 5.70
CA ASN A 9 -15.92 11.66 5.34
C ASN A 9 -15.94 11.92 3.81
N ILE A 10 -17.05 12.48 3.33
CA ILE A 10 -17.28 12.69 1.89
C ILE A 10 -16.22 13.62 1.27
N PHE A 11 -15.78 14.67 1.98
CA PHE A 11 -14.74 15.56 1.50
C PHE A 11 -13.40 14.85 1.35
N GLN A 12 -13.00 14.04 2.33
CA GLN A 12 -11.79 13.22 2.27
C GLN A 12 -11.82 12.27 1.08
N ARG A 13 -12.97 11.64 0.79
CA ARG A 13 -13.14 10.75 -0.37
C ARG A 13 -13.12 11.48 -1.71
N LEU A 14 -13.72 12.67 -1.77
CA LEU A 14 -13.74 13.50 -2.98
C LEU A 14 -12.33 13.96 -3.36
N PHE A 15 -11.55 14.40 -2.37
CA PHE A 15 -10.16 14.80 -2.58
C PHE A 15 -9.19 13.61 -2.65
N GLY A 16 -9.62 12.41 -2.25
CA GLY A 16 -8.78 11.20 -2.23
C GLY A 16 -7.68 11.27 -1.18
N LEU A 17 -7.96 11.88 -0.04
CA LEU A 17 -7.03 11.99 1.08
C LEU A 17 -6.84 10.60 1.70
N CYS A 18 -5.62 10.09 1.58
CA CYS A 18 -5.21 8.83 2.17
C CYS A 18 -4.65 9.03 3.58
N SER A 19 -4.78 8.00 4.40
CA SER A 19 -4.25 7.95 5.77
C SER A 19 -2.80 7.49 5.78
N THR A 20 -2.37 6.68 4.81
CA THR A 20 -0.99 6.19 4.72
C THR A 20 -0.01 7.34 4.47
N ARG A 21 0.96 7.46 5.38
CA ARG A 21 1.99 8.51 5.34
C ARG A 21 3.20 8.06 4.52
N LYS A 22 4.07 9.03 4.20
CA LYS A 22 5.43 8.74 3.72
C LYS A 22 6.32 8.38 4.91
N PRO A 23 7.45 7.69 4.69
CA PRO A 23 8.42 7.43 5.76
C PRO A 23 8.85 8.73 6.45
N SER A 24 8.91 8.74 7.78
CA SER A 24 9.42 9.85 8.58
C SER A 24 10.91 10.02 8.40
N GLU A 25 11.64 8.91 8.27
CA GLU A 25 13.07 8.88 8.04
C GLU A 25 13.40 8.74 6.56
N LYS A 26 14.19 9.69 6.03
CA LYS A 26 14.59 9.67 4.61
C LYS A 26 15.54 8.51 4.28
N GLY A 27 16.17 7.90 5.28
CA GLY A 27 17.24 6.89 5.13
C GLY A 27 16.77 5.44 5.09
N GLY A 28 15.59 5.10 5.61
CA GLY A 28 15.18 3.69 5.78
C GLY A 28 14.85 2.93 4.49
N TRP A 29 15.05 3.53 3.31
CA TRP A 29 14.89 2.84 2.05
C TRP A 29 15.74 3.44 0.93
N THR A 30 16.06 2.62 -0.07
CA THR A 30 16.78 3.03 -1.27
C THR A 30 16.19 2.38 -2.52
N THR A 31 16.61 2.84 -3.70
CA THR A 31 16.20 2.31 -4.98
C THR A 31 17.42 1.98 -5.82
N ALA A 32 17.44 0.80 -6.42
CA ALA A 32 18.50 0.40 -7.34
C ALA A 32 17.97 -0.66 -8.31
N ALA A 33 18.23 -0.48 -9.62
CA ALA A 33 17.99 -1.49 -10.65
C ALA A 33 16.60 -2.18 -10.62
N GLY A 34 15.51 -1.41 -10.49
CA GLY A 34 14.15 -1.97 -10.45
C GLY A 34 13.80 -2.64 -9.12
N LYS A 35 14.56 -2.37 -8.07
CA LYS A 35 14.29 -2.83 -6.71
C LYS A 35 14.22 -1.68 -5.74
N ILE A 36 13.43 -1.89 -4.69
CA ILE A 36 13.40 -1.06 -3.49
C ILE A 36 13.96 -1.89 -2.36
N ILE A 37 14.96 -1.36 -1.65
CA ILE A 37 15.50 -1.96 -0.43
C ILE A 37 14.97 -1.16 0.74
N VAL A 38 14.39 -1.84 1.74
CA VAL A 38 13.79 -1.22 2.92
C VAL A 38 14.44 -1.83 4.16
N GLU A 39 14.95 -0.98 5.04
CA GLU A 39 15.51 -1.34 6.34
C GLU A 39 14.39 -1.19 7.39
N LEU A 40 13.86 -2.31 7.90
CA LEU A 40 12.70 -2.33 8.80
C LEU A 40 12.96 -1.60 10.12
N ASP A 41 14.17 -1.69 10.65
CA ASP A 41 14.57 -0.99 11.87
C ASP A 41 14.47 0.55 11.75
N ALA A 42 14.67 1.06 10.54
CA ALA A 42 14.55 2.47 10.20
C ALA A 42 13.15 2.86 9.69
N MET A 43 12.16 1.97 9.85
CA MET A 43 10.78 2.14 9.38
C MET A 43 9.78 1.90 10.52
N PRO A 44 9.72 2.78 11.53
CA PRO A 44 8.83 2.61 12.69
C PRO A 44 7.35 2.50 12.31
N GLU A 45 6.93 3.06 11.17
CA GLU A 45 5.58 2.95 10.63
C GLU A 45 5.17 1.53 10.27
N LEU A 46 6.13 0.62 10.06
CA LEU A 46 5.89 -0.78 9.69
C LEU A 46 5.99 -1.74 10.87
N LYS A 47 6.15 -1.25 12.11
CA LYS A 47 6.26 -2.12 13.30
C LYS A 47 4.98 -2.86 13.65
N SER A 48 3.82 -2.26 13.36
CA SER A 48 2.52 -2.84 13.70
C SER A 48 1.86 -3.50 12.49
N LYS A 49 1.15 -4.60 12.73
CA LYS A 49 0.27 -5.22 11.73
C LYS A 49 -0.84 -4.25 11.32
N GLY A 50 -1.29 -4.39 10.07
CA GLY A 50 -2.26 -3.50 9.42
C GLY A 50 -1.70 -2.10 9.10
N ALA A 51 -0.44 -1.82 9.44
CA ALA A 51 0.20 -0.54 9.14
C ALA A 51 0.80 -0.53 7.73
N ALA A 52 1.02 0.67 7.21
CA ALA A 52 1.58 0.84 5.88
C ALA A 52 2.36 2.13 5.74
N VAL A 53 3.20 2.17 4.70
CA VAL A 53 3.93 3.35 4.29
C VAL A 53 3.88 3.52 2.77
N ARG A 54 3.85 4.77 2.31
CA ARG A 54 3.89 5.12 0.89
C ARG A 54 5.30 5.56 0.50
N LEU A 55 5.96 4.72 -0.31
CA LEU A 55 7.26 5.00 -0.89
C LEU A 55 7.07 5.73 -2.22
N GLU A 56 7.66 6.92 -2.36
CA GLU A 56 7.61 7.70 -3.59
C GLU A 56 8.86 8.58 -3.75
N GLY A 57 9.23 8.89 -5.00
CA GLY A 57 10.48 9.58 -5.32
C GLY A 57 11.65 8.62 -5.53
N LYS A 58 12.89 9.10 -5.36
CA LYS A 58 14.13 8.34 -5.55
C LYS A 58 14.18 7.57 -6.90
N GLY A 59 13.65 8.17 -7.96
CA GLY A 59 13.63 7.55 -9.29
C GLY A 59 12.56 6.47 -9.52
N LEU A 60 11.66 6.22 -8.57
CA LEU A 60 10.49 5.36 -8.80
C LEU A 60 9.57 5.94 -9.87
N LYS A 61 9.17 5.11 -10.84
CA LYS A 61 8.20 5.47 -11.88
C LYS A 61 6.79 5.69 -11.30
N ASP A 62 6.42 4.88 -10.32
CA ASP A 62 5.14 4.94 -9.64
C ASP A 62 5.34 4.85 -8.12
N PRO A 63 4.47 5.48 -7.31
CA PRO A 63 4.49 5.30 -5.86
C PRO A 63 4.13 3.86 -5.50
N VAL A 64 4.75 3.35 -4.43
CA VAL A 64 4.52 2.01 -3.89
C VAL A 64 3.85 2.12 -2.53
N LEU A 65 2.80 1.33 -2.30
CA LEU A 65 2.23 1.10 -0.98
C LEU A 65 2.88 -0.17 -0.43
N LEU A 66 3.61 -0.05 0.67
CA LEU A 66 4.15 -1.18 1.42
C LEU A 66 3.32 -1.34 2.70
N VAL A 67 2.81 -2.55 2.93
CA VAL A 67 1.92 -2.90 4.05
C VAL A 67 2.56 -3.98 4.88
N HIS A 68 2.58 -3.81 6.20
CA HIS A 68 2.75 -4.93 7.14
C HIS A 68 1.35 -5.48 7.40
N GLY A 69 0.99 -6.56 6.70
CA GLY A 69 -0.35 -7.12 6.68
C GLY A 69 -0.82 -7.63 8.03
N ASP A 70 -2.14 -7.74 8.19
CA ASP A 70 -2.74 -8.39 9.37
C ASP A 70 -2.36 -9.89 9.47
N ASP A 71 -2.00 -10.49 8.34
CA ASP A 71 -1.44 -11.84 8.20
C ASP A 71 0.04 -11.96 8.65
N ALA A 72 0.64 -10.87 9.16
CA ALA A 72 2.06 -10.77 9.53
C ALA A 72 3.05 -10.82 8.35
N ALA A 73 2.59 -10.78 7.10
CA ALA A 73 3.45 -10.73 5.92
C ALA A 73 3.56 -9.31 5.38
N TYR A 74 4.61 -9.04 4.60
CA TYR A 74 4.77 -7.77 3.91
C TYR A 74 4.23 -7.84 2.49
N HIS A 75 3.38 -6.87 2.14
CA HIS A 75 2.74 -6.79 0.82
C HIS A 75 3.06 -5.45 0.17
N ALA A 76 3.39 -5.47 -1.12
CA ALA A 76 3.71 -4.26 -1.87
C ALA A 76 2.85 -4.13 -3.11
N PHE A 77 2.32 -2.93 -3.34
CA PHE A 77 1.43 -2.63 -4.45
C PHE A 77 1.86 -1.36 -5.16
N LYS A 78 1.63 -1.29 -6.47
CA LYS A 78 1.59 0.01 -7.15
C LYS A 78 0.47 0.83 -6.54
N ASN A 79 0.78 1.98 -5.95
CA ASN A 79 -0.16 2.83 -5.21
C ASN A 79 -1.02 3.69 -6.17
N ARG A 80 -1.74 2.99 -7.04
CA ARG A 80 -2.62 3.50 -8.09
C ARG A 80 -3.78 2.53 -8.28
N CYS A 81 -4.96 2.91 -7.82
CA CYS A 81 -6.20 2.19 -8.13
C CYS A 81 -6.42 2.12 -9.64
N THR A 82 -6.81 0.95 -10.14
CA THR A 82 -7.02 0.69 -11.57
C THR A 82 -8.26 1.37 -12.17
N HIS A 83 -9.06 2.07 -11.36
CA HIS A 83 -10.14 2.93 -11.85
C HIS A 83 -9.59 4.31 -12.29
N GLY A 84 -9.39 5.22 -11.33
CA GLY A 84 -9.02 6.62 -11.55
C GLY A 84 -7.59 6.96 -11.14
N LYS A 85 -6.71 5.97 -10.97
CA LYS A 85 -5.29 6.13 -10.56
C LYS A 85 -5.10 6.83 -9.22
N ARG A 86 -6.15 6.91 -8.40
CA ARG A 86 -6.10 7.44 -7.03
C ARG A 86 -5.31 6.49 -6.13
N ALA A 87 -4.76 7.02 -5.04
CA ALA A 87 -4.04 6.22 -4.07
C ALA A 87 -4.98 5.25 -3.31
N ILE A 88 -4.37 4.22 -2.74
CA ILE A 88 -4.99 3.11 -2.01
C ILE A 88 -4.33 3.01 -0.63
N ASP A 89 -5.08 2.51 0.35
CA ASP A 89 -4.64 2.29 1.74
C ASP A 89 -5.04 0.87 2.20
N PRO A 90 -4.33 0.26 3.16
CA PRO A 90 -4.82 -0.93 3.83
C PRO A 90 -6.09 -0.60 4.63
N VAL A 91 -6.92 -1.62 4.84
CA VAL A 91 -8.05 -1.57 5.78
C VAL A 91 -7.65 -2.36 7.03
N PRO A 92 -7.23 -1.71 8.13
CA PRO A 92 -6.69 -2.41 9.31
C PRO A 92 -7.67 -3.39 9.94
N GLY A 93 -7.14 -4.51 10.44
CA GLY A 93 -7.95 -5.62 10.95
C GLY A 93 -8.58 -6.45 9.84
N THR A 94 -8.15 -6.26 8.60
CA THR A 94 -8.61 -6.99 7.43
C THR A 94 -7.47 -7.24 6.45
N GLU A 95 -7.59 -8.28 5.64
CA GLU A 95 -6.64 -8.61 4.59
C GLU A 95 -6.96 -7.90 3.26
N THR A 96 -7.36 -6.63 3.34
CA THR A 96 -7.82 -5.86 2.18
C THR A 96 -7.16 -4.50 2.01
N ILE A 97 -7.09 -4.07 0.76
CA ILE A 97 -6.61 -2.76 0.30
C ILE A 97 -7.77 -2.02 -0.34
N GLN A 98 -7.90 -0.71 -0.07
CA GLN A 98 -9.03 0.08 -0.53
C GLN A 98 -8.62 1.41 -1.14
N CYS A 99 -9.23 1.74 -2.27
CA CYS A 99 -9.12 3.07 -2.89
C CYS A 99 -9.63 4.17 -1.94
N CYS A 100 -8.82 5.21 -1.75
CA CYS A 100 -9.17 6.34 -0.87
C CYS A 100 -10.31 7.22 -1.41
N SER A 101 -10.78 6.97 -2.64
CA SER A 101 -11.82 7.79 -3.30
C SER A 101 -13.25 7.27 -3.05
N VAL A 102 -14.23 7.96 -3.63
CA VAL A 102 -15.67 7.71 -3.43
C VAL A 102 -16.08 6.30 -3.87
N GLY A 103 -15.48 5.76 -4.94
CA GLY A 103 -15.81 4.43 -5.45
C GLY A 103 -15.39 3.27 -4.54
N THR A 104 -14.47 3.50 -3.60
CA THR A 104 -14.03 2.50 -2.59
C THR A 104 -13.62 1.13 -3.14
N SER A 105 -13.08 1.05 -4.37
CA SER A 105 -12.61 -0.22 -4.93
C SER A 105 -11.75 -0.95 -3.92
N THR A 106 -12.14 -2.17 -3.57
CA THR A 106 -11.54 -2.98 -2.51
C THR A 106 -10.94 -4.23 -3.12
N PHE A 107 -9.73 -4.56 -2.69
CA PHE A 107 -8.89 -5.62 -3.24
C PHE A 107 -8.37 -6.48 -2.10
N SER A 108 -8.11 -7.75 -2.36
CA SER A 108 -7.34 -8.62 -1.46
C SER A 108 -5.83 -8.35 -1.56
N TYR A 109 -5.04 -8.92 -0.66
CA TYR A 109 -3.57 -8.79 -0.68
C TYR A 109 -2.89 -9.44 -1.89
N ASP A 110 -3.53 -10.39 -2.58
CA ASP A 110 -3.08 -10.90 -3.88
C ASP A 110 -3.36 -9.93 -5.06
N GLY A 111 -3.99 -8.78 -4.76
CA GLY A 111 -4.36 -7.75 -5.73
C GLY A 111 -5.70 -7.98 -6.42
N SER A 112 -6.37 -9.10 -6.20
CA SER A 112 -7.66 -9.40 -6.83
C SER A 112 -8.73 -8.37 -6.43
N LEU A 113 -9.53 -7.94 -7.40
CA LEU A 113 -10.64 -7.02 -7.16
C LEU A 113 -11.81 -7.77 -6.49
N ILE A 114 -12.19 -7.33 -5.30
CA ILE A 114 -13.33 -7.88 -4.55
C ILE A 114 -14.60 -7.10 -4.89
N GLU A 115 -14.53 -5.77 -4.89
CA GLU A 115 -15.71 -4.90 -5.06
C GLU A 115 -15.32 -3.52 -5.61
N GLY A 116 -16.21 -2.89 -6.37
CA GLY A 116 -16.14 -1.47 -6.76
C GLY A 116 -15.75 -1.23 -8.22
N PRO A 117 -15.57 0.04 -8.63
CA PRO A 117 -15.47 0.43 -10.06
C PRO A 117 -14.08 0.22 -10.69
N ALA A 118 -13.21 -0.54 -10.03
CA ALA A 118 -11.88 -0.83 -10.57
C ALA A 118 -11.99 -1.66 -11.83
N LYS A 119 -11.09 -1.42 -12.79
CA LYS A 119 -11.13 -2.07 -14.12
C LYS A 119 -10.39 -3.40 -14.15
N GLY A 120 -9.90 -3.87 -13.00
CA GLY A 120 -9.06 -5.06 -12.87
C GLY A 120 -8.26 -5.07 -11.57
N PRO A 121 -7.43 -6.10 -11.36
CA PRO A 121 -6.63 -6.27 -10.14
C PRO A 121 -5.55 -5.20 -9.99
N LEU A 122 -5.05 -5.02 -8.78
CA LEU A 122 -3.87 -4.20 -8.52
C LEU A 122 -2.61 -4.85 -9.09
N THR A 123 -1.62 -4.01 -9.42
CA THR A 123 -0.26 -4.51 -9.64
C THR A 123 0.36 -4.80 -8.28
N VAL A 124 0.61 -6.07 -8.00
CA VAL A 124 1.34 -6.56 -6.83
C VAL A 124 2.81 -6.69 -7.16
N TYR A 125 3.67 -6.20 -6.28
CA TYR A 125 5.11 -6.34 -6.37
C TYR A 125 5.57 -7.48 -5.48
N ARG A 126 6.55 -8.25 -5.95
CA ARG A 126 7.17 -9.31 -5.15
C ARG A 126 7.94 -8.66 -4.00
N VAL A 127 7.71 -9.16 -2.79
CA VAL A 127 8.46 -8.80 -1.59
C VAL A 127 9.22 -10.03 -1.11
N ASP A 128 10.52 -9.89 -0.96
CA ASP A 128 11.40 -10.87 -0.33
C ASP A 128 11.92 -10.27 0.97
N GLN A 129 11.85 -11.02 2.08
CA GLN A 129 12.35 -10.61 3.39
C GLN A 129 13.58 -11.44 3.77
N ASP A 130 14.65 -10.77 4.17
CA ASP A 130 15.86 -11.37 4.74
C ASP A 130 16.22 -10.62 6.03
N GLY A 131 15.87 -11.22 7.18
CA GLY A 131 15.94 -10.55 8.48
C GLY A 131 15.12 -9.26 8.49
N ASP A 132 15.81 -8.14 8.79
CA ASP A 132 15.22 -6.80 8.87
C ASP A 132 15.28 -6.04 7.54
N VAL A 133 15.64 -6.70 6.44
CA VAL A 133 15.70 -6.10 5.11
C VAL A 133 14.58 -6.65 4.24
N LEU A 134 13.79 -5.76 3.63
CA LEU A 134 12.87 -6.10 2.55
C LEU A 134 13.44 -5.70 1.20
N THR A 135 13.33 -6.59 0.23
CA THR A 135 13.56 -6.32 -1.18
C THR A 135 12.23 -6.38 -1.93
N ILE A 136 11.82 -5.27 -2.54
CA ILE A 136 10.62 -5.18 -3.38
C ILE A 136 11.07 -5.09 -4.84
N THR A 137 10.57 -5.97 -5.71
CA THR A 137 10.84 -5.92 -7.15
C THR A 137 9.72 -5.17 -7.89
N VAL A 138 10.06 -4.06 -8.55
CA VAL A 138 9.11 -3.06 -9.11
C VAL A 138 9.23 -2.83 -10.61
#